data_AF-A0A2T3HL38-F1
#
_entry.id   AF-A0A2T3HL38-F1
#
_cell.length_a   1.000
_cell.length_b   1.000
_cell.length_c   1.000
_cell.angle_alpha   90.00
_cell.angle_beta   90.00
_cell.angle_gamma   90.00
#
_symmetry.space_group_name_H-M   'P 1'
#
loop_
_entity.id
_entity.type
_entity.pdbx_description
1 polymer ?
#
loop_
_entity_poly.entity_id
_entity_poly.type
_entity_poly.pdbx_seq_one_letter_code
_entity_poly.pdbx_strand_id
1 'polypeptide(L)'
;MTWLKNRVKDGKVIVWAHNGHLARSDLYGYPPLGAHLDRQYGSRYAVIATDFNHGEAYVNIFVARNKPLLGFRPRYFPPAPEKAYEFYFAQCRHQHFILETATKDEVLAKFLRTPKDMRMIGAWNIPAYKKLSIADNFDFIVYLGKTRSQW
;
A
#
# COMPACT_ATOMS: atom_id res chain seq x y z
N MET A 1 18.64 -2.68 6.42
CA MET A 1 17.98 -4.00 6.35
C MET A 1 18.96 -5.16 6.20
N THR A 2 20.03 -5.02 5.38
CA THR A 2 21.10 -6.02 5.21
C THR A 2 21.73 -6.49 6.52
N TRP A 3 21.86 -5.57 7.50
CA TRP A 3 22.36 -5.90 8.84
C TRP A 3 21.53 -6.95 9.58
N LEU A 4 20.20 -6.86 9.52
CA LEU A 4 19.30 -7.81 10.20
C LEU A 4 19.31 -9.16 9.46
N LYS A 5 19.27 -9.12 8.12
CA LYS A 5 19.30 -10.32 7.28
C LYS A 5 20.54 -11.19 7.54
N ASN A 6 21.70 -10.57 7.76
CA ASN A 6 22.94 -11.29 8.02
C ASN A 6 23.03 -11.89 9.43
N ARG A 7 22.03 -11.64 10.29
CA ARG A 7 21.98 -12.13 11.68
C ARG A 7 20.87 -13.14 11.94
N VAL A 8 19.95 -13.32 10.99
CA VAL A 8 18.90 -14.34 11.07
C VAL A 8 19.41 -15.66 10.51
N LYS A 9 19.14 -16.76 11.23
CA LYS A 9 19.71 -18.09 10.99
C LYS A 9 19.33 -18.66 9.61
N ASP A 10 18.13 -18.34 9.15
CA ASP A 10 17.48 -18.81 7.93
C ASP A 10 17.51 -17.78 6.79
N GLY A 11 18.12 -16.61 7.00
CA GLY A 11 18.33 -15.59 5.96
C GLY A 11 17.04 -14.93 5.44
N LYS A 12 15.89 -15.25 6.01
CA LYS A 12 14.56 -14.71 5.67
C LYS A 12 14.17 -13.62 6.65
N VAL A 13 13.62 -12.53 6.14
CA VAL A 13 13.21 -11.36 6.94
C VAL A 13 11.87 -10.88 6.41
N ILE A 14 10.93 -10.61 7.32
CA ILE A 14 9.70 -9.89 7.02
C ILE A 14 9.93 -8.43 7.40
N VAL A 15 9.71 -7.53 6.45
CA VAL A 15 9.74 -6.08 6.70
C VAL A 15 8.30 -5.59 6.77
N TRP A 16 7.85 -5.19 7.95
CA TRP A 16 6.54 -4.59 8.12
C TRP A 16 6.66 -3.07 8.10
N ALA A 17 6.14 -2.45 7.05
CA ALA A 17 6.06 -1.00 6.94
C ALA A 17 4.86 -0.60 6.09
N HIS A 18 4.56 0.71 6.06
CA HIS A 18 3.56 1.26 5.15
C HIS A 18 3.92 1.01 3.68
N ASN A 19 2.92 0.76 2.81
CA ASN A 19 3.11 0.43 1.38
C ASN A 19 4.13 1.33 0.67
N GLY A 20 4.04 2.64 0.91
CA GLY A 20 4.95 3.63 0.32
C GLY A 20 6.43 3.47 0.66
N HIS A 21 6.77 2.78 1.76
CA HIS A 21 8.16 2.45 2.09
C HIS A 21 8.65 1.17 1.39
N LEU A 22 7.75 0.28 0.99
CA LEU A 22 8.08 -1.03 0.42
C LEU A 22 7.87 -1.11 -1.09
N ALA A 23 7.16 -0.13 -1.67
CA ALA A 23 7.03 0.05 -3.10
C ALA A 23 8.38 0.06 -3.83
N ARG A 24 8.41 -0.44 -5.07
CA ARG A 24 9.63 -0.48 -5.90
C ARG A 24 9.90 0.84 -6.60
N SER A 25 8.87 1.63 -6.91
CA SER A 25 9.02 2.93 -7.54
C SER A 25 9.10 4.07 -6.53
N ASP A 26 9.65 5.19 -6.98
CA ASP A 26 9.63 6.44 -6.24
C ASP A 26 8.22 7.06 -6.27
N LEU A 27 7.54 7.04 -5.13
CA LEU A 27 6.20 7.63 -4.96
C LEU A 27 6.23 9.02 -4.32
N TYR A 28 7.38 9.50 -3.83
CA TYR A 28 7.50 10.70 -3.00
C TYR A 28 8.64 11.65 -3.42
N GLY A 29 9.23 11.46 -4.61
CA GLY A 29 10.36 12.22 -5.12
C GLY A 29 11.73 11.75 -4.61
N TYR A 30 11.77 10.62 -3.92
CA TYR A 30 13.00 9.92 -3.52
C TYR A 30 12.79 8.39 -3.47
N PRO A 31 13.82 7.58 -3.77
CA PRO A 31 13.70 6.13 -3.71
C PRO A 31 13.32 5.63 -2.29
N PRO A 32 12.23 4.87 -2.13
CA PRO A 32 11.86 4.27 -0.85
C PRO A 32 12.78 3.08 -0.52
N LEU A 33 12.70 2.58 0.71
CA LEU A 33 13.42 1.37 1.14
C LEU A 33 13.20 0.20 0.15
N GLY A 34 11.96 0.01 -0.30
CA GLY A 34 11.60 -1.03 -1.27
C GLY A 34 12.40 -0.94 -2.58
N ALA A 35 12.62 0.25 -3.13
CA ALA A 35 13.43 0.44 -4.32
C ALA A 35 14.89 0.01 -4.11
N HIS A 36 15.45 0.24 -2.92
CA HIS A 36 16.80 -0.23 -2.57
C HIS A 36 16.84 -1.76 -2.39
N LEU A 37 15.82 -2.34 -1.74
CA LEU A 37 15.72 -3.79 -1.55
C LEU A 37 15.55 -4.52 -2.88
N ASP A 38 14.74 -3.98 -3.79
CA ASP A 38 14.52 -4.51 -5.12
C ASP A 38 15.82 -4.52 -5.94
N ARG A 39 16.55 -3.39 -5.97
CA ARG A 39 17.87 -3.33 -6.61
C ARG A 39 18.88 -4.33 -6.05
N GLN A 40 18.84 -4.57 -4.74
CA GLN A 40 19.82 -5.45 -4.06
C GLN A 40 19.46 -6.94 -4.18
N TYR A 41 18.18 -7.28 -4.14
CA TYR A 41 17.73 -8.67 -4.00
C TYR A 41 16.91 -9.19 -5.19
N GLY A 42 16.40 -8.30 -6.06
CA GLY A 42 15.63 -8.64 -7.26
C GLY A 42 14.48 -9.59 -6.95
N SER A 43 14.44 -10.73 -7.64
CA SER A 43 13.44 -11.79 -7.44
C SER A 43 13.41 -12.40 -6.02
N ARG A 44 14.40 -12.11 -5.17
CA ARG A 44 14.41 -12.51 -3.75
C ARG A 44 13.77 -11.47 -2.83
N TYR A 45 13.26 -10.36 -3.37
CA TYR A 45 12.47 -9.37 -2.67
C TYR A 45 11.03 -9.41 -3.19
N ALA A 46 10.12 -9.85 -2.32
CA ALA A 46 8.70 -9.87 -2.60
C ALA A 46 7.97 -8.82 -1.75
N VAL A 47 6.99 -8.15 -2.34
CA VAL A 47 6.22 -7.06 -1.72
C VAL A 47 4.74 -7.40 -1.71
N ILE A 48 4.19 -7.42 -0.50
CA ILE A 48 2.76 -7.57 -0.26
C ILE A 48 2.25 -6.21 0.20
N ALA A 49 1.40 -5.56 -0.61
CA ALA A 49 0.72 -4.33 -0.21
C ALA A 49 -0.67 -4.65 0.34
N THR A 50 -1.13 -3.82 1.26
CA THR A 50 -2.50 -3.88 1.81
C THR A 50 -3.31 -2.72 1.28
N ASP A 51 -4.58 -2.95 0.95
CA ASP A 51 -5.46 -1.91 0.45
C ASP A 51 -6.89 -2.08 0.96
N PHE A 52 -7.65 -0.98 1.04
CA PHE A 52 -9.05 -1.04 1.45
C PHE A 52 -9.93 0.06 0.83
N ASN A 53 -11.21 -0.25 0.59
CA ASN A 53 -12.13 0.70 -0.03
C ASN A 53 -12.74 1.72 0.95
N HIS A 54 -13.30 1.29 2.09
CA HIS A 54 -13.85 2.23 3.08
C HIS A 54 -13.73 1.71 4.50
N GLY A 55 -13.99 2.58 5.48
CA GLY A 55 -14.02 2.19 6.89
C GLY A 55 -13.23 3.12 7.80
N GLU A 56 -12.94 2.66 9.01
CA GLU A 56 -12.28 3.47 10.03
C GLU A 56 -10.83 3.05 10.22
N ALA A 57 -9.93 4.04 10.15
CA ALA A 57 -8.53 3.87 10.54
C ALA A 57 -8.15 4.88 11.63
N TYR A 58 -7.33 4.45 12.59
CA TYR A 58 -6.78 5.29 13.62
C TYR A 58 -5.61 6.09 13.05
N VAL A 59 -5.75 7.42 13.08
CA VAL A 59 -4.79 8.36 12.49
C VAL A 59 -4.67 9.57 13.41
N ASN A 60 -3.54 10.26 13.31
CA ASN A 60 -3.36 11.52 13.98
C ASN A 60 -4.12 12.63 13.24
N ILE A 61 -4.85 13.47 13.95
CA ILE A 61 -5.66 14.51 13.32
C ILE A 61 -4.81 15.76 13.08
N PHE A 62 -4.45 15.98 11.82
CA PHE A 62 -3.87 17.21 11.33
C PHE A 62 -5.00 18.22 11.07
N VAL A 63 -4.88 19.40 11.69
CA VAL A 63 -5.85 20.50 11.53
C VAL A 63 -5.29 21.56 10.58
N ALA A 64 -4.11 22.07 10.89
CA ALA A 64 -3.40 23.07 10.10
C ALA A 64 -1.91 23.08 10.47
N ARG A 65 -1.06 23.59 9.58
CA ARG A 65 0.41 23.60 9.73
C ARG A 65 0.89 24.24 11.04
N ASN A 66 0.18 25.25 11.55
CA ASN A 66 0.55 26.01 12.75
C ASN A 66 -0.30 25.64 13.98
N LYS A 67 -1.00 24.51 13.95
CA LYS A 67 -1.81 24.00 15.06
C LYS A 67 -1.24 22.67 15.54
N PRO A 68 -1.31 22.37 16.86
CA PRO A 68 -0.92 21.06 17.34
C PRO A 68 -1.81 19.97 16.73
N LEU A 69 -1.25 18.78 16.60
CA LEU A 69 -2.01 17.59 16.26
C LEU A 69 -2.98 17.25 17.41
N LEU A 70 -4.19 16.77 17.09
CA LEU A 70 -5.20 16.47 18.13
C LEU A 70 -5.09 15.04 18.71
N GLY A 71 -4.02 14.32 18.36
CA GLY A 71 -3.78 12.94 18.76
C GLY A 71 -4.44 11.91 17.84
N PHE A 72 -4.14 10.64 18.09
CA PHE A 72 -4.68 9.51 17.35
C PHE A 72 -6.14 9.27 17.70
N ARG A 73 -7.00 9.26 16.68
CA ARG A 73 -8.44 9.05 16.81
C ARG A 73 -8.95 8.25 15.60
N PRO A 74 -10.08 7.52 15.74
CA PRO A 74 -10.67 6.86 14.58
C PRO A 74 -11.14 7.92 13.58
N ARG A 75 -10.77 7.73 12.32
CA ARG A 75 -11.25 8.54 11.21
C ARG A 75 -11.90 7.62 10.18
N TYR A 76 -13.14 7.94 9.84
CA TYR A 76 -13.82 7.32 8.72
C TYR A 76 -13.27 7.83 7.38
N PHE A 77 -12.89 6.89 6.51
CA PHE A 77 -12.52 7.13 5.12
C PHE A 77 -13.65 6.59 4.22
N PRO A 78 -14.26 7.45 3.38
CA PRO A 78 -15.33 7.03 2.48
C PRO A 78 -14.81 6.11 1.36
N PRO A 79 -15.72 5.46 0.60
CA PRO A 79 -15.35 4.74 -0.61
C PRO A 79 -14.44 5.56 -1.53
N ALA A 80 -13.52 4.86 -2.20
CA ALA A 80 -12.56 5.50 -3.08
C ALA A 80 -13.22 6.02 -4.38
N PRO A 81 -12.68 7.09 -4.98
CA PRO A 81 -13.20 7.62 -6.24
C PRO A 81 -12.87 6.69 -7.43
N GLU A 82 -13.63 6.81 -8.53
CA GLU A 82 -13.53 5.96 -9.73
C GLU A 82 -12.12 5.86 -10.36
N LYS A 83 -11.31 6.91 -10.21
CA LYS A 83 -9.94 6.94 -10.71
C LYS A 83 -8.96 6.05 -9.93
N ALA A 84 -9.37 5.51 -8.79
CA ALA A 84 -8.53 4.74 -7.88
C ALA A 84 -8.75 3.22 -8.03
N TYR A 85 -7.72 2.41 -7.75
CA TYR A 85 -7.82 0.94 -7.84
C TYR A 85 -8.91 0.36 -6.94
N GLU A 86 -9.04 0.90 -5.73
CA GLU A 86 -9.98 0.49 -4.69
C GLU A 86 -11.44 0.54 -5.16
N PHE A 87 -11.77 1.47 -6.06
CA PHE A 87 -13.10 1.57 -6.66
C PHE A 87 -13.44 0.35 -7.52
N TYR A 88 -12.48 -0.14 -8.30
CA TYR A 88 -12.67 -1.34 -9.12
C TYR A 88 -12.67 -2.59 -8.26
N PHE A 89 -11.77 -2.68 -7.29
CA PHE A 89 -11.74 -3.82 -6.35
C PHE A 89 -13.03 -3.94 -5.53
N ALA A 90 -13.68 -2.83 -5.20
CA ALA A 90 -14.95 -2.82 -4.48
C ALA A 90 -16.12 -3.45 -5.27
N GLN A 91 -16.00 -3.51 -6.60
CA GLN A 91 -17.01 -4.10 -7.49
C GLN A 91 -16.81 -5.61 -7.67
N CYS A 92 -15.69 -6.17 -7.20
CA CYS A 92 -15.49 -7.60 -7.23
C CYS A 92 -16.52 -8.32 -6.35
N ARG A 93 -16.92 -9.53 -6.78
CA ARG A 93 -17.83 -10.40 -6.01
C ARG A 93 -17.35 -10.65 -4.58
N HIS A 94 -16.03 -10.78 -4.41
CA HIS A 94 -15.42 -11.01 -3.11
C HIS A 94 -14.93 -9.70 -2.50
N GLN A 95 -15.37 -9.42 -1.27
CA GLN A 95 -15.01 -8.21 -0.54
C GLN A 95 -13.64 -8.32 0.14
N HIS A 96 -13.06 -9.52 0.23
CA HIS A 96 -11.72 -9.73 0.77
C HIS A 96 -11.01 -10.73 -0.13
N PHE A 97 -9.82 -10.37 -0.60
CA PHE A 97 -9.04 -11.26 -1.45
C PHE A 97 -7.55 -10.93 -1.39
N ILE A 98 -6.75 -11.91 -1.78
CA ILE A 98 -5.35 -11.73 -2.09
C ILE A 98 -5.23 -11.88 -3.61
N LEU A 99 -4.62 -10.89 -4.26
CA LEU A 99 -4.39 -10.87 -5.69
C LEU A 99 -2.89 -10.90 -5.96
N GLU A 100 -2.42 -11.93 -6.66
CA GLU A 100 -1.10 -11.94 -7.28
C GLU A 100 -1.11 -11.02 -8.51
N THR A 101 -0.16 -10.09 -8.59
CA THR A 101 -0.13 -9.09 -9.67
C THR A 101 0.45 -9.67 -10.96
N ALA A 102 1.25 -10.72 -10.86
CA ALA A 102 1.76 -11.50 -11.98
C ALA A 102 0.69 -12.48 -12.51
N THR A 103 -0.32 -11.95 -13.20
CA THR A 103 -1.41 -12.73 -13.79
C THR A 103 -1.19 -13.07 -15.27
N LYS A 104 -1.77 -14.18 -15.72
CA LYS A 104 -1.83 -14.58 -17.14
C LYS A 104 -3.03 -13.96 -17.88
N ASP A 105 -4.00 -13.42 -17.16
CA ASP A 105 -5.14 -12.72 -17.77
C ASP A 105 -4.67 -11.37 -18.33
N GLU A 106 -4.77 -11.19 -19.65
CA GLU A 106 -4.23 -10.01 -20.32
C GLU A 106 -4.97 -8.72 -19.94
N VAL A 107 -6.28 -8.79 -19.71
CA VAL A 107 -7.11 -7.64 -19.33
C VAL A 107 -6.72 -7.18 -17.93
N LEU A 108 -6.63 -8.13 -16.99
CA LEU A 108 -6.21 -7.85 -15.62
C LEU A 108 -4.74 -7.40 -15.57
N ALA A 109 -3.86 -8.04 -16.33
CA ALA A 109 -2.45 -7.65 -16.41
C ALA A 109 -2.29 -6.21 -16.93
N LYS A 110 -3.05 -5.84 -17.98
CA LYS A 110 -3.07 -4.47 -18.49
C LYS A 110 -3.62 -3.49 -17.45
N PHE A 111 -4.70 -3.87 -16.76
CA PHE A 111 -5.30 -3.05 -15.71
C PHE A 111 -4.31 -2.77 -14.57
N LEU A 112 -3.62 -3.81 -14.07
CA LEU A 112 -2.67 -3.71 -12.96
C LEU A 112 -1.38 -2.96 -13.32
N ARG A 113 -0.96 -2.99 -14.60
CA ARG A 113 0.19 -2.22 -15.12
C ARG A 113 -0.15 -0.77 -15.44
N THR A 114 -1.43 -0.45 -15.70
CA THR A 114 -1.83 0.91 -16.05
C THR A 114 -1.80 1.80 -14.80
N PRO A 115 -1.02 2.90 -14.77
CA PRO A 115 -0.95 3.74 -13.60
C PRO A 115 -2.30 4.37 -13.22
N LYS A 116 -2.78 4.07 -12.02
CA LYS A 116 -4.01 4.63 -11.43
C LYS A 116 -3.73 5.15 -10.02
N ASP A 117 -4.68 5.88 -9.46
CA ASP A 117 -4.55 6.35 -8.09
C ASP A 117 -4.65 5.15 -7.13
N MET A 118 -3.76 5.11 -6.15
CA MET A 118 -3.87 4.26 -4.97
C MET A 118 -3.84 5.16 -3.74
N ARG A 119 -4.78 4.98 -2.82
CA ARG A 119 -4.91 5.76 -1.59
C ARG A 119 -3.90 5.28 -0.56
N MET A 120 -3.02 6.19 -0.16
CA MET A 120 -2.01 6.00 0.87
C MET A 120 -2.43 6.76 2.12
N ILE A 121 -2.72 6.03 3.19
CA ILE A 121 -3.08 6.60 4.49
C ILE A 121 -1.91 6.35 5.43
N GLY A 122 -1.13 7.41 5.65
CA GLY A 122 -0.03 7.42 6.61
C GLY A 122 -0.49 7.74 8.02
N ALA A 123 0.38 8.39 8.80
CA ALA A 123 0.07 8.75 10.18
C ALA A 123 -1.01 9.83 10.34
N TRP A 124 -1.40 10.54 9.27
CA TRP A 124 -2.32 11.68 9.33
C TRP A 124 -3.68 11.36 8.68
N ASN A 125 -4.71 12.12 9.08
CA ASN A 125 -6.07 12.04 8.53
C ASN A 125 -6.24 12.51 7.08
N ILE A 126 -5.17 12.95 6.43
CA ILE A 126 -5.19 13.42 5.04
C ILE A 126 -4.63 12.29 4.15
N PRO A 127 -5.47 11.60 3.37
CA PRO A 127 -4.99 10.58 2.46
C PRO A 127 -4.21 11.23 1.32
N ALA A 128 -3.10 10.60 0.92
CA ALA A 128 -2.41 10.92 -0.31
C ALA A 128 -2.84 9.93 -1.40
N TYR A 129 -3.19 10.42 -2.59
CA TYR A 129 -3.37 9.55 -3.74
C TYR A 129 -2.08 9.52 -4.55
N LYS A 130 -1.53 8.33 -4.76
CA LYS A 130 -0.31 8.12 -5.54
C LYS A 130 -0.68 7.43 -6.84
N LYS A 131 -0.36 8.08 -7.95
CA LYS A 131 -0.51 7.49 -9.28
C LYS A 131 0.62 6.49 -9.49
N LEU A 132 0.29 5.21 -9.51
CA LEU A 132 1.25 4.12 -9.61
C LEU A 132 0.68 2.94 -10.40
N SER A 133 1.56 2.11 -10.93
CA SER A 133 1.24 0.78 -11.41
C SER A 133 1.37 -0.20 -10.26
N ILE A 134 0.29 -0.93 -9.93
CA ILE A 134 0.32 -1.94 -8.87
C ILE A 134 1.29 -3.07 -9.24
N ALA A 135 1.27 -3.54 -10.48
CA ALA A 135 2.12 -4.64 -10.93
C ALA A 135 3.61 -4.30 -10.92
N ASP A 136 3.98 -3.02 -11.13
CA ASP A 136 5.38 -2.61 -11.09
C ASP A 136 5.89 -2.37 -9.65
N ASN A 137 4.98 -2.26 -8.68
CA ASN A 137 5.32 -1.91 -7.30
C ASN A 137 5.17 -3.05 -6.31
N PHE A 138 4.24 -3.98 -6.54
CA PHE A 138 3.82 -4.99 -5.59
C PHE A 138 3.64 -6.34 -6.30
N ASP A 139 4.00 -7.43 -5.64
CA ASP A 139 3.76 -8.79 -6.16
C ASP A 139 2.39 -9.31 -5.73
N PHE A 140 1.92 -8.87 -4.56
CA PHE A 140 0.61 -9.21 -4.03
C PHE A 140 -0.11 -7.98 -3.48
N ILE A 141 -1.42 -7.95 -3.66
CA ILE A 141 -2.33 -7.04 -2.97
C ILE A 141 -3.24 -7.85 -2.05
N VAL A 142 -3.27 -7.49 -0.77
CA VAL A 142 -4.28 -7.93 0.19
C VAL A 142 -5.34 -6.84 0.26
N TYR A 143 -6.49 -7.10 -0.34
CA TYR A 143 -7.60 -6.14 -0.41
C TYR A 143 -8.67 -6.43 0.66
N LEU A 144 -9.15 -5.37 1.29
CA LEU A 144 -10.25 -5.38 2.24
C LEU A 144 -11.36 -4.40 1.81
N GLY A 145 -12.58 -4.88 1.58
CA GLY A 145 -13.70 -4.04 1.17
C GLY A 145 -14.07 -3.02 2.24
N LYS A 146 -13.99 -3.43 3.50
CA LYS A 146 -14.18 -2.60 4.69
C LYS A 146 -13.09 -2.84 5.72
N THR A 147 -12.63 -1.78 6.37
CA THR A 147 -11.71 -1.85 7.51
C THR A 147 -12.28 -1.22 8.79
N ARG A 148 -11.80 -1.70 9.93
CA ARG A 148 -11.98 -1.08 11.25
C ARG A 148 -10.75 -1.37 12.09
N SER A 149 -9.83 -0.42 12.19
CA SER A 149 -8.70 -0.55 13.11
C SER A 149 -9.12 -0.18 14.53
N GLN A 150 -8.70 -0.96 15.52
CA GLN A 150 -8.78 -0.63 16.94
C GLN A 150 -7.36 -0.65 17.50
N TRP A 151 -7.04 0.28 18.40
CA TRP A 151 -5.82 0.27 19.21
C TRP A 151 -6.17 -0.22 20.61
#